data_AF-A0A4S4CAE4-F1
#
_entry.id   AF-A0A4S4CAE4-F1
#
_cell.length_a   1.000
_cell.length_b   1.000
_cell.length_c   1.000
_cell.angle_alpha   90.00
_cell.angle_beta   90.00
_cell.angle_gamma   90.00
#
_symmetry.space_group_name_H-M   'P 1'
#
loop_
_entity.id
_entity.type
_entity.pdbx_description
1 polymer ?
#
loop_
_entity_poly.entity_id
_entity_poly.type
_entity_poly.pdbx_seq_one_letter_code
_entity_poly.pdbx_strand_id
1 'polypeptide(L)'
;MTNRPGLLLHVPGDWDVVPDALIELRRHLSDEYGATLEVRPATGYIATPMPQYTGEWSHIVVNEIRSLIHAAFFTLDWLDLEDVG
;
A
#
# COMPACT_ATOMS: atom_id res chain seq x y z
N MET A 1 -1.72 17.47 20.76
CA MET A 1 -2.09 17.00 19.40
C MET A 1 -2.01 15.50 19.43
N THR A 2 -3.14 14.81 19.39
CA THR A 2 -3.15 13.34 19.30
C THR A 2 -2.53 12.96 17.95
N ASN A 3 -1.44 12.20 17.99
CA ASN A 3 -0.68 11.81 16.81
C ASN A 3 -1.46 10.72 16.06
N ARG A 4 -2.48 11.13 15.30
CA ARG A 4 -3.39 10.22 14.58
C ARG A 4 -2.57 9.32 13.65
N PRO A 5 -2.77 8.00 13.65
CA PRO A 5 -2.00 7.11 12.80
C PRO A 5 -2.23 7.45 11.33
N GLY A 6 -1.15 7.44 10.55
CA GLY A 6 -1.20 7.71 9.12
C GLY A 6 -0.30 6.76 8.35
N LEU A 7 -0.75 6.35 7.18
CA LEU A 7 -0.01 5.53 6.24
C LEU A 7 0.26 6.33 4.97
N LEU A 8 1.53 6.60 4.69
CA LEU A 8 1.98 7.13 3.41
C LEU A 8 2.53 5.97 2.57
N LEU A 9 1.90 5.69 1.44
CA LEU A 9 2.27 4.60 0.56
C LEU A 9 2.90 5.14 -0.72
N HIS A 10 4.19 4.84 -0.91
CA HIS A 10 4.88 5.11 -2.17
C HIS A 10 4.72 3.91 -3.09
N VAL A 11 4.16 4.12 -4.28
CA VAL A 11 3.87 3.06 -5.24
C VAL A 11 4.83 3.19 -6.43
N PRO A 12 5.48 2.11 -6.88
CA PRO A 12 6.28 2.12 -8.10
C PRO A 12 5.47 2.57 -9.31
N GLY A 13 6.10 3.18 -10.31
CA GLY A 13 5.40 3.75 -11.47
C GLY A 13 4.84 2.72 -12.45
N ASP A 14 5.31 1.48 -12.37
CA ASP A 14 4.97 0.30 -13.16
C ASP A 14 3.94 -0.61 -12.49
N TRP A 15 3.44 -0.22 -11.31
CA TRP A 15 2.39 -0.96 -10.62
C TRP A 15 1.01 -0.40 -10.95
N ASP A 16 0.09 -1.32 -11.23
CA ASP A 16 -1.33 -1.03 -11.39
C ASP A 16 -2.05 -1.05 -10.04
N VAL A 17 -3.21 -0.39 -10.01
CA VAL A 17 -4.09 -0.31 -8.84
C VAL A 17 -5.40 -1.03 -9.11
N VAL A 18 -5.87 -1.80 -8.13
CA VAL A 18 -7.23 -2.33 -8.08
C VAL A 18 -8.10 -1.31 -7.33
N PRO A 19 -8.97 -0.52 -8.00
CA PRO A 19 -9.64 0.61 -7.36
C PRO A 19 -10.50 0.21 -6.16
N ASP A 20 -11.25 -0.88 -6.27
CA ASP A 20 -12.13 -1.35 -5.20
C ASP A 20 -11.33 -1.79 -3.97
N ALA A 21 -10.22 -2.50 -4.17
CA ALA A 21 -9.33 -2.90 -3.08
C ALA A 21 -8.63 -1.70 -2.42
N LEU A 22 -8.30 -0.65 -3.19
CA LEU A 22 -7.78 0.60 -2.61
C LEU A 22 -8.84 1.34 -1.78
N ILE A 23 -10.10 1.37 -2.22
CA ILE A 23 -11.21 1.94 -1.46
C ILE A 23 -11.40 1.15 -0.15
N GLU A 24 -11.38 -0.17 -0.23
CA GLU A 24 -11.50 -1.02 0.95
C GLU A 24 -10.34 -0.86 1.92
N LEU A 25 -9.10 -0.75 1.42
CA LEU A 25 -7.94 -0.43 2.24
C LEU A 25 -8.13 0.92 2.96
N ARG A 26 -8.62 1.97 2.28
CA ARG A 26 -8.90 3.27 2.91
C ARG A 26 -9.95 3.16 4.00
N ARG A 27 -11.05 2.46 3.72
CA ARG A 27 -12.15 2.27 4.68
C ARG A 27 -11.67 1.50 5.90
N HIS A 28 -11.03 0.36 5.69
CA HIS A 28 -10.52 -0.49 6.77
C HIS A 28 -9.54 0.27 7.66
N LEU A 29 -8.59 1.02 7.09
CA LEU A 29 -7.66 1.85 7.87
C LEU A 29 -8.38 2.91 8.73
N SER A 30 -9.38 3.56 8.15
CA SER A 30 -10.17 4.59 8.84
C SER A 30 -11.04 3.99 9.96
N ASP A 31 -11.73 2.89 9.68
CA ASP A 31 -12.75 2.33 10.57
C ASP A 31 -12.11 1.56 11.74
N GLU A 32 -11.08 0.74 11.47
CA GLU A 32 -10.46 -0.09 12.50
C GLU A 32 -9.41 0.67 13.33
N TYR A 33 -8.69 1.61 12.72
CA TYR A 33 -7.54 2.25 13.35
C TYR A 33 -7.65 3.77 13.45
N GLY A 34 -8.74 4.36 12.92
CA GLY A 34 -8.85 5.81 12.80
C GLY A 34 -7.77 6.40 11.91
N ALA A 35 -7.12 5.63 11.02
CA ALA A 35 -5.95 6.06 10.28
C ALA A 35 -6.29 6.72 8.94
N THR A 36 -5.36 7.51 8.42
CA THR A 36 -5.46 8.09 7.06
C THR A 36 -4.51 7.42 6.09
N LEU A 37 -4.92 7.24 4.83
CA LEU A 37 -4.06 6.77 3.75
C LEU A 37 -3.77 7.88 2.74
N GLU A 38 -2.48 8.12 2.49
CA GLU A 38 -1.99 8.91 1.38
C GLU A 38 -1.20 8.02 0.41
N VAL A 39 -1.50 8.09 -0.89
CA VAL A 39 -0.81 7.32 -1.92
C VAL A 39 -0.06 8.29 -2.81
N ARG A 40 1.23 8.03 -3.04
CA ARG A 40 2.08 8.83 -3.92
C ARG A 40 2.84 7.95 -4.89
N PRO A 41 3.07 8.40 -6.14
CA PRO A 41 4.05 7.76 -6.99
C PRO A 41 5.44 7.91 -6.36
N ALA A 42 6.22 6.84 -6.41
CA ALA A 42 7.60 6.89 -5.95
C ALA A 42 8.45 7.79 -6.84
N THR A 43 9.28 8.63 -6.24
CA THR A 43 10.18 9.55 -6.97
C THR A 43 11.51 8.91 -7.35
N GLY A 44 11.73 7.65 -6.98
CA GLY A 44 12.94 6.89 -7.25
C GLY A 44 12.61 5.41 -7.45
N TYR A 45 13.62 4.61 -7.81
CA TYR A 45 13.43 3.18 -8.05
C TYR A 45 13.13 2.44 -6.75
N ILE A 46 11.92 1.92 -6.64
CA ILE A 46 11.50 0.97 -5.60
C ILE A 46 10.86 -0.24 -6.29
N ALA A 47 11.17 -1.45 -5.83
CA ALA A 47 10.70 -2.69 -6.47
C ALA A 47 9.27 -3.07 -6.07
N THR A 48 8.77 -2.56 -4.94
CA THR A 48 7.45 -2.86 -4.41
C THR A 48 6.87 -1.64 -3.69
N PRO A 49 5.53 -1.55 -3.50
CA PRO A 49 4.92 -0.52 -2.70
C PRO A 49 5.53 -0.44 -1.31
N MET A 50 5.98 0.77 -0.94
CA MET A 50 6.71 1.02 0.29
C MET A 50 5.84 1.79 1.28
N PRO A 51 5.31 1.12 2.32
CA PRO A 51 4.52 1.78 3.36
C PRO A 51 5.42 2.55 4.34
N GLN A 52 5.06 3.80 4.62
CA GLN A 52 5.63 4.64 5.65
C GLN A 52 4.58 4.92 6.72
N TYR A 53 4.81 4.40 7.91
CA TYR A 53 3.90 4.52 9.05
C TYR A 53 4.23 5.77 9.87
N THR A 54 3.21 6.54 10.20
CA THR A 54 3.29 7.72 11.08
C THR A 54 2.33 7.56 12.24
N GLY A 55 2.67 8.11 13.41
CA GLY A 55 1.92 7.88 14.65
C GLY A 55 2.21 6.51 15.27
N GLU A 56 1.33 6.08 16.17
CA GLU A 56 1.47 4.79 16.88
C GLU A 56 0.76 3.66 16.13
N TRP A 57 1.48 2.57 15.88
CA TRP A 57 0.97 1.36 15.25
C TRP A 57 1.38 0.13 16.07
N SER A 58 0.50 -0.86 16.16
CA SER A 58 0.87 -2.16 16.71
C SER A 58 1.56 -3.02 15.65
N HIS A 59 2.49 -3.88 16.07
CA HIS A 59 3.24 -4.76 15.15
C HIS A 59 2.35 -5.76 14.40
N ILE A 60 1.22 -6.17 14.99
CA ILE A 60 0.25 -7.07 14.38
C ILE A 60 -0.42 -6.39 13.17
N VAL A 61 -0.79 -5.12 13.35
CA VAL A 61 -1.47 -4.32 12.31
C VAL A 61 -0.56 -4.07 11.10
N VAL A 62 0.75 -3.94 11.30
CA VAL A 62 1.71 -3.76 10.19
C VAL A 62 1.70 -4.94 9.20
N ASN A 63 1.52 -6.17 9.68
CA ASN A 63 1.47 -7.35 8.82
C ASN A 63 0.14 -7.46 8.06
N GLU A 64 -0.97 -7.14 8.72
CA GLU A 64 -2.30 -7.10 8.10
C GLU A 64 -2.36 -6.06 6.98
N ILE A 65 -1.88 -4.84 7.25
CA ILE A 65 -1.83 -3.75 6.28
C ILE A 65 -1.00 -4.13 5.05
N ARG A 66 0.13 -4.83 5.26
CA ARG A 66 0.97 -5.29 4.14
C ARG A 66 0.17 -6.20 3.19
N SER A 67 -0.62 -7.12 3.71
CA SER A 67 -1.46 -8.01 2.88
C SER A 67 -2.50 -7.23 2.09
N LEU A 68 -3.13 -6.23 2.72
CA LEU A 68 -4.12 -5.38 2.06
C LEU A 68 -3.49 -4.49 0.97
N ILE A 69 -2.26 -4.00 1.18
CA ILE A 69 -1.51 -3.28 0.15
C ILE A 69 -1.25 -4.17 -1.07
N HIS A 70 -0.83 -5.42 -0.87
CA HIS A 70 -0.61 -6.38 -1.96
C HIS A 70 -1.90 -6.77 -2.69
N ALA A 71 -3.07 -6.65 -2.05
CA ALA A 71 -4.35 -6.83 -2.71
C ALA A 71 -4.78 -5.59 -3.53
N ALA A 72 -4.34 -4.40 -3.11
CA ALA A 72 -4.70 -3.13 -3.76
C ALA A 72 -3.77 -2.74 -4.92
N PHE A 73 -2.53 -3.22 -4.91
CA PHE A 73 -1.51 -2.88 -5.90
C PHE A 73 -0.86 -4.15 -6.43
N PHE A 74 -0.66 -4.23 -7.74
CA PHE A 74 -0.03 -5.36 -8.40
C PHE A 74 0.87 -4.90 -9.56
N THR A 75 1.76 -5.77 -9.99
CA THR A 75 2.51 -5.62 -11.25
C THR A 75 2.28 -6.86 -12.11
N LEU A 76 2.37 -6.70 -13.42
CA LEU A 76 2.37 -7.77 -14.41
C LEU A 76 3.79 -8.23 -14.77
N ASP A 77 4.82 -7.91 -13.98
CA ASP A 77 6.21 -8.36 -14.23
C ASP A 77 6.36 -9.88 -14.42
N TRP A 78 5.40 -10.66 -13.90
CA TRP A 78 5.37 -12.12 -14.09
C TRP A 78 4.93 -12.54 -15.52
N LEU A 79 4.23 -11.67 -16.25
CA LEU A 79 3.78 -11.90 -17.63
C LEU A 79 4.93 -11.73 -18.63
N ASP A 80 5.88 -10.82 -18.35
CA ASP A 80 7.04 -10.55 -19.20
C ASP A 80 8.08 -11.70 -19.21
N LEU A 81 7.95 -12.66 -18.29
CA LEU A 81 8.83 -13.83 -18.21
C LEU A 81 8.41 -14.98 -19.13
N GLU A 82 7.21 -14.95 -19.72
CA GLU A 82 6.69 -16.04 -20.58
C GLU A 82 6.93 -15.84 -22.08
N ASP A 83 7.44 -14.68 -22.52
CA ASP A 83 7.65 -14.36 -23.95
C ASP A 83 9.09 -14.63 -24.45
N VAL A 84 9.87 -15.42 -23.69
CA VAL A 84 11.20 -15.90 -24.08
C VAL A 84 11.12 -17.40 -24.44
N GLY A 85 10.40 -17.70 -25.51
CA GLY A 85 10.36 -19.01 -26.16
C GLY A 85 11.40 -19.16 -27.27
#